data_AF-A0A9E5HR92-F1
#
_entry.id   AF-A0A9E5HR92-F1
#
_cell.length_a   1.000
_cell.length_b   1.000
_cell.length_c   1.000
_cell.angle_alpha   90.00
_cell.angle_beta   90.00
_cell.angle_gamma   90.00
#
_symmetry.space_group_name_H-M   'P 1'
#
loop_
_entity.id
_entity.type
_entity.pdbx_description
1 polymer ?
#
loop_
_entity_poly.entity_id
_entity_poly.type
_entity_poly.pdbx_seq_one_letter_code
_entity_poly.pdbx_strand_id
1 'polypeptide(L)'
;MNFDKPGIVENNYRDVISSVEEIIEDARNGRMFVLIDHEDRENEGDLVIPAQMATPDAINFMATHGRGLICLALTSERVDQLGLELMSTNNSSRHETAFTISIEAREGVTTGISAHDRARTVAVAIDASKGPSDLATPGHVFPLRARSGGVLVRAGHTEAAVDIARLAGLNSSGVICEIMNEDGTMARLPELISFAQRHGLKIGTISDLIAYRRRNDNLVRSGELTKILSEFGGEWDMRVYEDETHGDQHIVLSKGDLTGDTPVLVRMHAMDPMLDIVGIGPKGRADEFGAAMEIVAEEGRGVVVLLRDTAMKIENNDNASPRTLRQYGLGAQILSSLGLSKLELLTNSPTPKVVGLEAYGLEITSTRKISELG
;
A
#
# COMPACT_ATOMS: atom_id res chain seq x y z
N MET A 1 10.81 -6.49 4.36
CA MET A 1 11.01 -5.42 5.37
C MET A 1 9.70 -4.68 5.53
N ASN A 2 9.35 -4.28 6.75
CA ASN A 2 8.11 -3.57 7.05
C ASN A 2 8.43 -2.08 7.08
N PHE A 3 7.83 -1.31 6.16
CA PHE A 3 8.08 0.12 5.99
C PHE A 3 6.89 0.97 6.47
N ASP A 4 5.95 0.35 7.18
CA ASP A 4 4.71 0.97 7.64
C ASP A 4 4.90 1.75 8.97
N LYS A 5 6.08 1.59 9.59
CA LYS A 5 6.45 2.28 10.82
C LYS A 5 7.56 3.28 10.51
N PRO A 6 7.52 4.48 11.12
CA PRO A 6 8.59 5.44 10.93
C PRO A 6 9.91 4.93 11.52
N GLY A 7 11.02 5.14 10.80
CA GLY A 7 12.38 4.90 11.28
C GLY A 7 12.79 5.81 12.44
N ILE A 8 13.97 5.59 13.02
CA ILE A 8 14.51 6.43 14.10
C ILE A 8 14.68 7.88 13.60
N VAL A 9 15.20 8.04 12.38
CA VAL A 9 15.42 9.37 11.81
C VAL A 9 14.09 10.07 11.56
N GLU A 10 13.09 9.38 11.00
CA GLU A 10 11.74 9.94 10.79
C GLU A 10 11.09 10.39 12.11
N ASN A 11 11.20 9.59 13.17
CA ASN A 11 10.63 9.94 14.47
C ASN A 11 11.29 11.18 15.10
N ASN A 12 12.60 11.35 14.92
CA ASN A 12 13.32 12.51 15.46
C ASN A 12 12.96 13.83 14.78
N TYR A 13 12.46 13.79 13.55
CA TYR A 13 12.12 14.96 12.74
C TYR A 13 10.61 15.05 12.43
N ARG A 14 9.77 14.42 13.24
CA ARG A 14 8.32 14.34 12.97
C ARG A 14 7.64 15.71 12.85
N ASP A 15 8.13 16.73 13.56
CA ASP A 15 7.56 18.08 13.55
C ASP A 15 7.75 18.82 12.21
N VAL A 16 8.66 18.35 11.34
CA VAL A 16 8.93 18.95 10.02
C VAL A 16 8.38 18.12 8.87
N ILE A 17 7.86 16.93 9.15
CA ILE A 17 7.20 16.07 8.17
C ILE A 17 5.74 16.52 8.04
N SER A 18 5.34 16.86 6.81
CA SER A 18 3.96 17.26 6.51
C SER A 18 3.04 16.05 6.51
N SER A 19 1.77 16.28 6.84
CA SER A 19 0.74 15.26 6.74
C SER A 19 0.55 14.79 5.30
N VAL A 20 0.08 13.56 5.11
CA VAL A 20 -0.18 13.01 3.77
C VAL A 20 -1.26 13.84 3.07
N GLU A 21 -2.24 14.34 3.81
CA GLU A 21 -3.30 15.23 3.33
C GLU A 21 -2.72 16.54 2.77
N GLU A 22 -1.74 17.14 3.43
CA GLU A 22 -1.06 18.34 2.94
C GLU A 22 -0.22 18.09 1.68
N ILE A 23 0.38 16.90 1.56
CA ILE A 23 1.12 16.48 0.37
C ILE A 23 0.17 16.23 -0.80
N ILE A 24 -0.96 15.56 -0.56
CA ILE A 24 -2.03 15.36 -1.56
C ILE A 24 -2.57 16.71 -2.04
N GLU A 25 -2.74 17.68 -1.15
CA GLU A 25 -3.20 19.02 -1.53
C GLU A 25 -2.17 19.80 -2.35
N ASP A 26 -0.88 19.70 -2.02
CA ASP A 26 0.19 20.29 -2.85
C ASP A 26 0.22 19.65 -4.24
N ALA A 27 0.12 18.32 -4.32
CA ALA A 27 0.01 17.59 -5.58
C ALA A 27 -1.19 18.04 -6.41
N ARG A 28 -2.37 18.15 -5.80
CA ARG A 28 -3.62 18.62 -6.44
C ARG A 28 -3.47 20.00 -7.05
N ASN A 29 -2.73 20.88 -6.37
CA ASN A 29 -2.43 22.24 -6.83
C ASN A 29 -1.21 22.33 -7.77
N GLY A 30 -0.67 21.18 -8.21
CA GLY A 30 0.48 21.11 -9.12
C GLY A 30 1.79 21.61 -8.53
N ARG A 31 1.93 21.59 -7.21
CA ARG A 31 3.18 21.89 -6.51
C ARG A 31 4.04 20.64 -6.43
N MET A 32 5.34 20.85 -6.57
CA MET A 32 6.34 19.83 -6.30
C MET A 32 6.47 19.63 -4.79
N PHE A 33 6.80 18.41 -4.37
CA PHE A 33 7.05 18.06 -2.98
C PHE A 33 8.19 17.04 -2.91
N VAL A 34 8.70 16.79 -1.71
CA VAL A 34 9.72 15.77 -1.47
C VAL A 34 9.06 14.56 -0.80
N LEU A 35 9.35 13.37 -1.30
CA LEU A 35 9.07 12.13 -0.58
C LEU A 35 10.36 11.49 -0.12
N ILE A 36 10.34 10.96 1.10
CA ILE A 36 11.42 10.14 1.61
C ILE A 36 10.94 8.71 1.83
N ASP A 37 11.81 7.77 1.52
CA ASP A 37 11.60 6.38 1.87
C ASP A 37 12.16 6.04 3.26
N HIS A 38 11.89 4.82 3.71
CA HIS A 38 12.31 4.37 5.03
C HIS A 38 13.84 4.22 5.10
N GLU A 39 14.43 4.51 6.26
CA GLU A 39 15.89 4.51 6.49
C GLU A 39 16.58 3.17 6.15
N ASP A 40 15.86 2.05 6.27
CA ASP A 40 16.35 0.71 5.93
C ASP A 40 16.23 0.34 4.43
N ARG A 41 15.63 1.20 3.59
CA ARG A 41 15.46 0.98 2.15
C ARG A 41 16.58 1.67 1.36
N GLU A 42 16.35 2.85 0.78
CA GLU A 42 17.38 3.65 0.08
C GLU A 42 17.87 4.79 0.99
N ASN A 43 17.05 5.23 1.95
CA ASN A 43 17.28 6.37 2.85
C ASN A 43 17.44 7.68 2.07
N GLU A 44 16.71 7.81 0.96
CA GLU A 44 16.85 8.89 -0.03
C GLU A 44 15.56 9.71 -0.11
N GLY A 45 15.68 10.90 -0.72
CA GLY A 45 14.56 11.77 -0.99
C GLY A 45 14.44 12.10 -2.47
N ASP A 46 13.22 11.96 -3.00
CA ASP A 46 12.89 12.29 -4.36
C ASP A 46 12.04 13.56 -4.41
N LEU A 47 12.38 14.46 -5.33
CA LEU A 47 11.43 15.45 -5.83
C LEU A 47 10.32 14.73 -6.59
N VAL A 48 9.07 15.04 -6.29
CA VAL A 48 7.90 14.45 -6.94
C VAL A 48 6.97 15.55 -7.43
N ILE A 49 6.45 15.40 -8.64
CA ILE A 49 5.37 16.22 -9.19
C ILE A 49 4.41 15.32 -9.99
N PRO A 50 3.07 15.50 -9.89
CA PRO A 50 2.14 14.80 -10.77
C PRO A 50 2.50 15.06 -12.23
N ALA A 51 2.56 14.01 -13.06
CA ALA A 51 3.16 14.13 -14.38
C ALA A 51 2.40 15.09 -15.31
N GLN A 52 1.08 15.24 -15.14
CA GLN A 52 0.29 16.24 -15.87
C GLN A 52 0.63 17.70 -15.53
N MET A 53 1.38 17.92 -14.45
CA MET A 53 1.88 19.23 -14.00
C MET A 53 3.37 19.41 -14.30
N ALA A 54 4.02 18.45 -14.97
CA ALA A 54 5.45 18.49 -15.28
C ALA A 54 5.77 19.48 -16.41
N THR A 55 5.84 20.76 -16.07
CA THR A 55 6.22 21.84 -16.99
C THR A 55 7.73 21.83 -17.31
N PRO A 56 8.18 22.53 -18.37
CA PRO A 56 9.61 22.73 -18.62
C PRO A 56 10.35 23.32 -17.42
N ASP A 57 9.72 24.25 -16.68
CA ASP A 57 10.31 24.84 -15.47
C ASP A 57 10.47 23.82 -14.35
N ALA A 58 9.50 22.93 -14.15
CA ALA A 58 9.59 21.85 -13.17
C ALA A 58 10.71 20.86 -13.52
N ILE A 59 10.82 20.45 -14.79
CA ILE A 59 11.89 19.57 -15.26
C ILE A 59 13.25 20.24 -15.14
N ASN A 60 13.34 21.53 -15.46
CA ASN A 60 14.57 22.31 -15.28
C ASN A 60 14.96 22.43 -13.80
N PHE A 61 13.99 22.65 -12.92
CA PHE A 61 14.19 22.68 -11.47
C PHE A 61 14.75 21.34 -10.98
N MET A 62 14.14 20.22 -11.37
CA MET A 62 14.62 18.88 -11.03
C MET A 62 16.05 18.66 -11.54
N ALA A 63 16.36 19.02 -12.79
CA ALA A 63 17.69 18.84 -13.37
C ALA A 63 18.77 19.71 -12.68
N THR A 64 18.39 20.89 -12.19
CA THR A 64 19.31 21.84 -11.56
C THR A 64 19.53 21.55 -10.07
N HIS A 65 18.44 21.24 -9.36
CA HIS A 65 18.41 21.17 -7.91
C HIS A 65 18.27 19.74 -7.37
N GLY A 66 17.56 18.85 -8.06
CA GLY A 66 17.56 17.42 -7.75
C GLY A 66 18.85 16.75 -8.25
N ARG A 67 19.20 17.02 -9.52
CA ARG A 67 20.39 16.51 -10.25
C ARG A 67 20.37 15.00 -10.51
N GLY A 68 19.48 14.25 -9.85
CA GLY A 68 19.27 12.82 -10.06
C GLY A 68 18.66 12.50 -11.41
N LEU A 69 18.26 11.24 -11.58
CA LEU A 69 17.68 10.76 -12.82
C LEU A 69 16.19 11.12 -12.86
N ILE A 70 15.82 11.98 -13.80
CA ILE A 70 14.41 12.34 -13.98
C ILE A 70 13.67 11.18 -14.65
N CYS A 71 12.82 10.53 -13.87
CA CYS A 71 12.05 9.37 -14.27
C CYS A 71 10.55 9.67 -14.33
N LEU A 72 9.82 8.91 -15.15
CA LEU A 72 8.36 8.99 -15.29
C LEU A 72 7.70 7.74 -14.70
N ALA A 73 7.11 7.85 -13.52
CA ALA A 73 6.34 6.77 -12.91
C ALA A 73 4.97 6.65 -13.57
N LEU A 74 4.67 5.46 -14.11
CA LEU A 74 3.42 5.12 -14.80
C LEU A 74 2.78 3.89 -14.16
N THR A 75 1.45 3.80 -14.24
CA THR A 75 0.75 2.57 -13.88
C THR A 75 1.12 1.42 -14.82
N SER A 76 0.97 0.19 -14.34
CA SER A 76 1.18 -1.01 -15.17
C SER A 76 0.32 -1.01 -16.43
N GLU A 77 -0.93 -0.58 -16.32
CA GLU A 77 -1.88 -0.51 -17.43
C GLU A 77 -1.43 0.50 -18.49
N ARG A 78 -0.90 1.65 -18.06
CA ARG A 78 -0.40 2.66 -19.00
C ARG A 78 0.88 2.21 -19.70
N VAL A 79 1.79 1.54 -18.98
CA VAL A 79 2.98 0.91 -19.56
C VAL A 79 2.59 -0.11 -20.63
N ASP A 80 1.60 -0.95 -20.35
CA ASP A 80 1.11 -1.97 -21.29
C ASP A 80 0.41 -1.34 -22.51
N GLN A 81 -0.40 -0.30 -22.33
CA GLN A 81 -1.03 0.46 -23.43
C GLN A 81 -0.02 1.10 -24.38
N LEU A 82 1.09 1.62 -23.83
CA LEU A 82 2.16 2.21 -24.62
C LEU A 82 3.12 1.17 -25.22
N GLY A 83 2.96 -0.11 -24.87
CA GLY A 83 3.82 -1.19 -25.37
C GLY A 83 5.27 -1.08 -24.88
N LEU A 84 5.49 -0.54 -23.68
CA LEU A 84 6.83 -0.30 -23.15
C LEU A 84 7.36 -1.56 -22.45
N GLU A 85 8.36 -2.19 -23.07
CA GLU A 85 9.04 -3.35 -22.49
C GLU A 85 9.98 -2.95 -21.34
N LEU A 86 10.15 -3.85 -20.37
CA LEU A 86 11.16 -3.68 -19.32
C LEU A 86 12.56 -3.72 -19.93
N MET A 87 13.44 -2.81 -19.50
CA MET A 87 14.80 -2.69 -20.04
C MET A 87 15.65 -3.94 -19.76
N SER A 88 15.45 -4.57 -18.59
CA SER A 88 16.07 -5.83 -18.24
C SER A 88 15.01 -6.88 -17.95
N THR A 89 15.15 -8.05 -18.58
CA THR A 89 14.33 -9.24 -18.31
C THR A 89 14.67 -9.86 -16.95
N ASN A 90 15.88 -9.62 -16.42
CA ASN A 90 16.30 -10.08 -15.11
C ASN A 90 16.81 -8.89 -14.29
N ASN A 91 15.94 -8.33 -13.45
CA ASN A 91 16.27 -7.19 -12.63
C ASN A 91 17.03 -7.63 -11.37
N SER A 92 18.35 -7.55 -11.42
CA SER A 92 19.23 -7.86 -10.29
C SER A 92 19.44 -6.68 -9.33
N SER A 93 18.72 -5.56 -9.52
CA SER A 93 18.83 -4.41 -8.62
C SER A 93 18.27 -4.76 -7.24
N ARG A 94 18.92 -4.25 -6.19
CA ARG A 94 18.58 -4.52 -4.79
C ARG A 94 17.11 -4.19 -4.45
N HIS A 95 16.53 -3.21 -5.13
CA HIS A 95 15.18 -2.70 -4.86
C HIS A 95 14.19 -2.98 -6.01
N GLU A 96 14.60 -3.77 -7.00
CA GLU A 96 13.79 -4.22 -8.15
C GLU A 96 13.06 -3.08 -8.87
N THR A 97 13.68 -1.91 -9.00
CA THR A 97 13.08 -0.76 -9.70
C THR A 97 12.84 -1.11 -11.16
N ALA A 98 11.58 -1.10 -11.59
CA ALA A 98 11.15 -1.64 -12.88
C ALA A 98 11.27 -0.60 -14.00
N PHE A 99 12.50 -0.34 -14.44
CA PHE A 99 12.77 0.50 -15.62
C PHE A 99 12.23 -0.13 -16.90
N THR A 100 11.51 0.66 -17.69
CA THR A 100 11.22 0.34 -19.09
C THR A 100 12.33 0.86 -19.99
N ILE A 101 12.28 0.48 -21.27
CA ILE A 101 13.03 1.18 -22.33
C ILE A 101 12.78 2.69 -22.25
N SER A 102 13.81 3.50 -22.54
CA SER A 102 13.68 4.96 -22.55
C SER A 102 12.88 5.44 -23.76
N ILE A 103 12.19 6.56 -23.59
CA ILE A 103 11.24 7.09 -24.57
C ILE A 103 11.51 8.55 -24.90
N GLU A 104 11.07 8.94 -26.10
CA GLU A 104 11.03 10.30 -26.63
C GLU A 104 9.67 10.52 -27.31
N ALA A 105 9.09 11.71 -27.21
CA ALA A 105 7.99 12.08 -28.10
C ALA A 105 8.47 12.12 -29.55
N ARG A 106 7.68 11.60 -30.50
CA ARG A 106 8.05 11.66 -31.92
C ARG A 106 7.98 13.05 -32.52
N GLU A 107 7.08 13.89 -32.01
CA GLU A 107 6.80 15.21 -32.54
C GLU A 107 6.82 16.28 -31.44
N GLY A 108 7.25 17.48 -31.83
CA GLY A 108 7.34 18.62 -30.92
C GLY A 108 8.56 18.60 -29.99
N VAL A 109 9.58 17.82 -30.34
CA VAL A 109 10.89 17.77 -29.66
C VAL A 109 12.02 17.99 -30.67
N THR A 110 13.22 18.30 -30.16
CA THR A 110 14.43 18.45 -30.98
C THR A 110 15.41 17.30 -30.76
N THR A 111 16.32 17.44 -29.79
CA THR A 111 17.27 16.40 -29.39
C THR A 111 16.75 15.55 -28.24
N GLY A 112 15.65 15.94 -27.60
CA GLY A 112 15.02 15.17 -26.53
C GLY A 112 15.44 15.56 -25.12
N ILE A 113 16.68 16.01 -24.94
CA ILE A 113 17.28 16.20 -23.61
C ILE A 113 16.86 17.51 -22.92
N SER A 114 16.41 18.51 -23.69
CA SER A 114 16.05 19.80 -23.11
C SER A 114 14.88 19.67 -22.12
N ALA A 115 14.75 20.62 -21.19
CA ALA A 115 13.63 20.60 -20.26
C ALA A 115 12.27 20.67 -20.97
N HIS A 116 12.19 21.40 -22.08
CA HIS A 116 11.02 21.46 -22.95
C HIS A 116 10.71 20.12 -23.62
N ASP A 117 11.73 19.47 -24.18
CA ASP A 117 11.57 18.20 -24.90
C ASP A 117 11.17 17.06 -23.95
N ARG A 118 11.77 17.01 -22.76
CA ARG A 118 11.40 16.03 -21.72
C ARG A 118 9.99 16.28 -21.17
N ALA A 119 9.61 17.52 -20.89
CA ALA A 119 8.25 17.87 -20.49
C ALA A 119 7.23 17.49 -21.59
N ARG A 120 7.56 17.73 -22.86
CA ARG A 120 6.73 17.32 -24.00
C ARG A 120 6.58 15.80 -24.07
N THR A 121 7.68 15.06 -23.89
CA THR A 121 7.67 13.60 -23.88
C THR A 121 6.80 13.05 -22.75
N VAL A 122 6.92 13.60 -21.54
CA VAL A 122 6.05 13.25 -20.41
C VAL A 122 4.58 13.50 -20.75
N ALA A 123 4.24 14.68 -21.29
CA ALA A 123 2.87 15.01 -21.67
C ALA A 123 2.27 14.03 -22.71
N VAL A 124 3.05 13.64 -23.72
CA VAL A 124 2.63 12.62 -24.71
C VAL A 124 2.46 11.24 -24.06
N ALA A 125 3.38 10.85 -23.18
CA ALA A 125 3.34 9.56 -22.51
C ALA A 125 2.13 9.39 -21.58
N ILE A 126 1.60 10.45 -20.98
CA ILE A 126 0.44 10.35 -20.06
C ILE A 126 -0.92 10.61 -20.73
N ASP A 127 -0.94 11.11 -21.97
CA ASP A 127 -2.17 11.44 -22.70
C ASP A 127 -2.90 10.16 -23.16
N ALA A 128 -4.12 9.95 -22.64
CA ALA A 128 -4.91 8.75 -22.93
C ALA A 128 -5.30 8.59 -24.41
N SER A 129 -5.22 9.65 -25.21
CA SER A 129 -5.44 9.60 -26.67
C SER A 129 -4.20 9.12 -27.46
N LYS A 130 -3.05 9.01 -26.79
CA LYS A 130 -1.75 8.66 -27.38
C LYS A 130 -1.38 7.20 -27.13
N GLY A 131 -0.67 6.62 -28.09
CA GLY A 131 -0.26 5.22 -28.08
C GLY A 131 1.21 5.01 -28.46
N PRO A 132 1.63 3.76 -28.72
CA PRO A 132 3.02 3.41 -29.03
C PRO A 132 3.59 4.16 -30.24
N SER A 133 2.74 4.50 -31.22
CA SER A 133 3.13 5.24 -32.43
C SER A 133 3.48 6.70 -32.19
N ASP A 134 3.10 7.29 -31.04
CA ASP A 134 3.43 8.68 -30.71
C ASP A 134 4.79 8.81 -30.00
N LEU A 135 5.39 7.69 -29.60
CA LEU A 135 6.67 7.61 -28.90
C LEU A 135 7.74 6.92 -29.77
N ALA A 136 8.98 7.31 -29.56
CA ALA A 136 10.18 6.67 -30.10
C ALA A 136 11.02 6.11 -28.96
N THR A 137 11.77 5.05 -29.25
CA THR A 137 12.78 4.46 -28.39
C THR A 137 14.07 4.28 -29.22
N PRO A 138 15.26 4.57 -28.67
CA PRO A 138 15.51 5.14 -27.33
C PRO A 138 15.15 6.63 -27.24
N GLY A 139 15.17 7.18 -26.02
CA GLY A 139 15.00 8.61 -25.74
C GLY A 139 15.54 9.04 -24.38
N HIS A 140 15.15 10.23 -23.91
CA HIS A 140 15.71 10.88 -22.72
C HIS A 140 14.76 10.97 -21.51
N VAL A 141 13.56 10.38 -21.62
CA VAL A 141 12.68 10.13 -20.46
C VAL A 141 12.72 8.65 -20.13
N PHE A 142 12.83 8.31 -18.85
CA PHE A 142 12.97 6.93 -18.36
C PHE A 142 11.70 6.53 -17.60
N PRO A 143 10.76 5.81 -18.24
CA PRO A 143 9.56 5.38 -17.56
C PRO A 143 9.84 4.24 -16.57
N LEU A 144 9.10 4.27 -15.48
CA LEU A 144 9.12 3.28 -14.42
C LEU A 144 7.73 2.66 -14.29
N ARG A 145 7.67 1.33 -14.28
CA ARG A 145 6.42 0.59 -14.10
C ARG A 145 6.11 0.46 -12.61
N ALA A 146 5.09 1.17 -12.14
CA ALA A 146 4.56 0.96 -10.79
C ALA A 146 3.84 -0.39 -10.68
N ARG A 147 4.01 -1.08 -9.54
CA ARG A 147 3.26 -2.29 -9.21
C ARG A 147 1.77 -1.97 -9.03
N SER A 148 0.91 -2.81 -9.58
CA SER A 148 -0.53 -2.78 -9.26
C SER A 148 -0.70 -2.96 -7.74
N GLY A 149 -1.48 -2.09 -7.10
CA GLY A 149 -1.59 -1.98 -5.65
C GLY A 149 -0.71 -0.90 -5.00
N GLY A 150 0.25 -0.31 -5.74
CA GLY A 150 1.03 0.86 -5.31
C GLY A 150 1.88 0.60 -4.06
N VAL A 151 1.98 1.58 -3.16
CA VAL A 151 2.86 1.51 -1.98
C VAL A 151 2.51 0.40 -1.00
N LEU A 152 1.30 -0.15 -1.09
CA LEU A 152 0.86 -1.29 -0.29
C LEU A 152 1.51 -2.61 -0.73
N VAL A 153 1.95 -2.68 -2.00
CA VAL A 153 2.64 -3.84 -2.59
C VAL A 153 4.15 -3.61 -2.61
N ARG A 154 4.59 -2.40 -3.00
CA ARG A 154 6.01 -2.02 -3.02
C ARG A 154 6.19 -0.59 -2.50
N ALA A 155 6.86 -0.44 -1.38
CA ALA A 155 7.14 0.86 -0.74
C ALA A 155 8.29 1.61 -1.43
N GLY A 156 8.12 2.02 -2.70
CA GLY A 156 9.11 2.80 -3.45
C GLY A 156 8.57 4.14 -3.96
N HIS A 157 9.48 5.05 -4.30
CA HIS A 157 9.14 6.37 -4.86
C HIS A 157 8.27 6.28 -6.13
N THR A 158 8.51 5.27 -6.97
CA THR A 158 7.69 4.99 -8.16
C THR A 158 6.22 4.80 -7.82
N GLU A 159 5.91 3.89 -6.89
CA GLU A 159 4.54 3.63 -6.45
C GLU A 159 3.95 4.84 -5.72
N ALA A 160 4.73 5.51 -4.87
CA ALA A 160 4.27 6.65 -4.09
C ALA A 160 3.86 7.84 -4.96
N ALA A 161 4.62 8.12 -6.03
CA ALA A 161 4.30 9.18 -6.98
C ALA A 161 2.98 8.93 -7.73
N VAL A 162 2.75 7.68 -8.17
CA VAL A 162 1.48 7.26 -8.81
C VAL A 162 0.32 7.34 -7.82
N ASP A 163 0.50 6.86 -6.59
CA ASP A 163 -0.54 6.85 -5.58
C ASP A 163 -0.97 8.25 -5.15
N ILE A 164 -0.02 9.16 -4.91
CA ILE A 164 -0.36 10.54 -4.54
C ILE A 164 -1.09 11.25 -5.68
N ALA A 165 -0.65 11.08 -6.93
CA ALA A 165 -1.35 11.66 -8.07
C ALA A 165 -2.81 11.14 -8.17
N ARG A 166 -3.02 9.84 -7.95
CA ARG A 166 -4.35 9.23 -7.87
C ARG A 166 -5.19 9.82 -6.73
N LEU A 167 -4.64 9.88 -5.52
CA LEU A 167 -5.32 10.43 -4.33
C LEU A 167 -5.63 11.94 -4.46
N ALA A 168 -4.82 12.66 -5.24
CA ALA A 168 -5.07 14.06 -5.59
C ALA A 168 -6.22 14.25 -6.60
N GLY A 169 -6.71 13.17 -7.22
CA GLY A 169 -7.74 13.20 -8.27
C GLY A 169 -7.18 13.54 -9.66
N LEU A 170 -5.89 13.29 -9.88
CA LEU A 170 -5.17 13.57 -11.12
C LEU A 170 -4.93 12.29 -11.92
N ASN A 171 -4.35 12.41 -13.12
CA ASN A 171 -3.82 11.27 -13.87
C ASN A 171 -2.81 10.52 -12.98
N SER A 172 -2.97 9.20 -12.84
CA SER A 172 -2.16 8.32 -11.99
C SER A 172 -0.73 8.13 -12.52
N SER A 173 0.04 9.21 -12.58
CA SER A 173 1.42 9.25 -13.03
C SER A 173 2.16 10.40 -12.36
N GLY A 174 3.47 10.22 -12.17
CA GLY A 174 4.33 11.21 -11.51
C GLY A 174 5.70 11.28 -12.17
N VAL A 175 6.33 12.45 -12.10
CA VAL A 175 7.75 12.60 -12.43
C VAL A 175 8.51 12.66 -11.13
N ILE A 176 9.57 11.86 -11.02
CA ILE A 176 10.43 11.77 -9.84
C ILE A 176 11.88 12.08 -10.20
N CYS A 177 12.64 12.60 -9.25
CA CYS A 177 14.07 12.88 -9.41
C CYS A 177 14.75 12.84 -8.03
N GLU A 178 15.75 11.98 -7.86
CA GLU A 178 16.49 11.89 -6.61
C GLU A 178 17.24 13.20 -6.33
N ILE A 179 17.35 13.57 -5.05
CA ILE A 179 18.03 14.79 -4.61
C ILE A 179 19.47 14.48 -4.19
N MET A 180 20.43 15.09 -4.89
CA MET A 180 21.85 15.02 -4.55
C MET A 180 22.36 16.32 -3.90
N ASN A 181 23.28 16.17 -2.96
CA ASN A 181 24.09 17.25 -2.41
C ASN A 181 25.00 17.87 -3.48
N GLU A 182 25.60 19.02 -3.14
CA GLU A 182 26.44 19.74 -4.09
C GLU A 182 27.69 18.97 -4.52
N ASP A 183 28.19 18.11 -3.63
CA ASP A 183 29.35 17.24 -3.85
C ASP A 183 29.02 15.93 -4.59
N GLY A 184 27.74 15.72 -4.96
CA GLY A 184 27.26 14.54 -5.67
C GLY A 184 26.91 13.35 -4.77
N THR A 185 26.98 13.50 -3.45
CA THR A 185 26.44 12.50 -2.52
C THR A 185 24.91 12.59 -2.45
N MET A 186 24.24 11.50 -2.05
CA MET A 186 22.78 11.50 -1.89
C MET A 186 22.35 12.27 -0.65
N ALA A 187 21.38 13.17 -0.80
CA ALA A 187 20.86 13.97 0.31
C ALA A 187 20.05 13.12 1.29
N ARG A 188 20.37 13.20 2.58
CA ARG A 188 19.65 12.51 3.67
C ARG A 188 18.70 13.46 4.39
N LEU A 189 17.82 12.95 5.26
CA LEU A 189 16.74 13.73 5.85
C LEU A 189 17.15 15.12 6.41
N PRO A 190 18.25 15.30 7.16
CA PRO A 190 18.66 16.63 7.62
C PRO A 190 18.96 17.63 6.48
N GLU A 191 19.55 17.15 5.40
CA GLU A 191 19.89 17.93 4.21
C GLU A 191 18.63 18.22 3.39
N LEU A 192 17.74 17.23 3.29
CA LEU A 192 16.43 17.36 2.63
C LEU A 192 15.54 18.40 3.32
N ILE A 193 15.57 18.48 4.66
CA ILE A 193 14.88 19.54 5.41
C ILE A 193 15.40 20.92 5.00
N SER A 194 16.73 21.07 4.95
CA SER A 194 17.37 22.33 4.53
C SER A 194 17.03 22.69 3.08
N PHE A 195 17.00 21.69 2.19
CA PHE A 195 16.62 21.83 0.79
C PHE A 195 15.15 22.25 0.65
N ALA A 196 14.25 21.57 1.34
CA ALA A 196 12.81 21.83 1.30
C ALA A 196 12.48 23.24 1.82
N GLN A 197 13.11 23.67 2.92
CA GLN A 197 12.95 25.04 3.45
C GLN A 197 13.44 26.09 2.46
N ARG A 198 14.60 25.87 1.82
CA ARG A 198 15.17 26.81 0.84
C ARG A 198 14.25 27.01 -0.36
N HIS A 199 13.58 25.95 -0.80
CA HIS A 199 12.76 25.95 -2.01
C HIS A 199 11.24 26.04 -1.72
N GLY A 200 10.83 26.12 -0.46
CA GLY A 200 9.42 26.20 -0.06
C GLY A 200 8.63 24.93 -0.38
N LEU A 201 9.27 23.77 -0.28
CA LEU A 201 8.66 22.46 -0.54
C LEU A 201 8.25 21.78 0.76
N LYS A 202 7.18 20.98 0.72
CA LYS A 202 6.81 20.07 1.81
C LYS A 202 7.55 18.75 1.69
N ILE A 203 7.72 18.07 2.81
CA ILE A 203 8.31 16.72 2.90
C ILE A 203 7.25 15.76 3.43
N GLY A 204 7.01 14.65 2.73
CA GLY A 204 6.21 13.52 3.19
C GLY A 204 7.02 12.24 3.24
N THR A 205 6.49 11.22 3.92
CA THR A 205 7.12 9.89 4.01
C THR A 205 6.27 8.84 3.27
N ILE A 206 6.93 7.83 2.70
CA ILE A 206 6.23 6.67 2.15
C ILE A 206 5.56 5.86 3.27
N SER A 207 6.15 5.83 4.47
CA SER A 207 5.59 5.15 5.65
C SER A 207 4.23 5.74 6.05
N ASP A 208 4.10 7.07 6.12
CA ASP A 208 2.83 7.73 6.41
C ASP A 208 1.83 7.56 5.26
N LEU A 209 2.28 7.56 4.00
CA LEU A 209 1.41 7.28 2.86
C LEU A 209 0.83 5.86 2.92
N ILE A 210 1.62 4.86 3.30
CA ILE A 210 1.14 3.49 3.52
C ILE A 210 0.07 3.47 4.62
N ALA A 211 0.34 4.12 5.75
CA ALA A 211 -0.61 4.21 6.86
C ALA A 211 -1.89 4.97 6.47
N TYR A 212 -1.77 6.03 5.68
CA TYR A 212 -2.91 6.78 5.14
C TYR A 212 -3.75 5.92 4.20
N ARG A 213 -3.13 5.24 3.22
CA ARG A 213 -3.84 4.38 2.28
C ARG A 213 -4.54 3.22 2.97
N ARG A 214 -3.92 2.57 3.95
CA ARG A 214 -4.59 1.50 4.73
C ARG A 214 -5.85 1.98 5.45
N ARG A 215 -5.86 3.23 5.92
CA ARG A 215 -7.03 3.80 6.62
C ARG A 215 -8.13 4.29 5.67
N ASN A 216 -7.76 4.76 4.48
CA ASN A 216 -8.69 5.49 3.60
C ASN A 216 -9.08 4.72 2.33
N ASP A 217 -8.26 3.78 1.85
CA ASP A 217 -8.63 2.94 0.71
C ASP A 217 -9.49 1.78 1.19
N ASN A 218 -10.56 1.48 0.45
CA ASN A 218 -11.30 0.23 0.63
C ASN A 218 -10.56 -0.87 -0.14
N LEU A 219 -9.75 -1.68 0.57
CA LEU A 219 -8.88 -2.69 -0.03
C LEU A 219 -9.56 -4.06 -0.17
N VAL A 220 -10.83 -4.14 0.22
CA VAL A 220 -11.58 -5.40 0.21
C VAL A 220 -12.85 -5.28 -0.62
N ARG A 221 -13.06 -6.29 -1.46
CA ARG A 221 -14.29 -6.45 -2.24
C ARG A 221 -15.07 -7.65 -1.73
N SER A 222 -16.31 -7.43 -1.29
CA SER A 222 -17.20 -8.52 -0.86
C SER A 222 -17.81 -9.24 -2.07
N GLY A 223 -17.70 -10.56 -2.09
CA GLY A 223 -18.42 -11.43 -3.01
C GLY A 223 -19.88 -11.65 -2.62
N GLU A 224 -20.57 -12.50 -3.40
CA GLU A 224 -21.97 -12.84 -3.16
C GLU A 224 -22.18 -13.60 -1.84
N LEU A 225 -23.34 -13.34 -1.21
CA LEU A 225 -23.76 -14.06 -0.02
C LEU A 225 -24.23 -15.47 -0.39
N THR A 226 -23.66 -16.48 0.24
CA THR A 226 -24.06 -17.89 0.06
C THR A 226 -24.40 -18.52 1.40
N LYS A 227 -25.50 -19.28 1.45
CA LYS A 227 -25.83 -20.08 2.63
C LYS A 227 -25.11 -21.42 2.58
N ILE A 228 -24.45 -21.79 3.67
CA ILE A 228 -23.77 -23.08 3.81
C ILE A 228 -24.26 -23.81 5.06
N LEU A 229 -24.17 -25.15 5.04
CA LEU A 229 -24.35 -25.99 6.22
C LEU A 229 -22.98 -26.48 6.69
N SER A 230 -22.56 -26.06 7.88
CA SER A 230 -21.33 -26.52 8.53
C SER A 230 -21.64 -27.55 9.61
N GLU A 231 -20.73 -28.52 9.79
CA GLU A 231 -20.76 -29.41 10.95
C GLU A 231 -20.58 -28.62 12.27
N PHE A 232 -19.89 -27.48 12.21
CA PHE A 232 -19.69 -26.56 13.32
C PHE A 232 -20.79 -25.49 13.32
N GLY A 233 -21.85 -25.73 14.09
CA GLY A 233 -22.85 -24.71 14.35
C GLY A 233 -23.96 -24.55 13.29
N GLY A 234 -24.08 -25.44 12.31
CA GLY A 234 -25.24 -25.52 11.41
C GLY A 234 -25.22 -24.54 10.24
N GLU A 235 -26.33 -23.83 9.99
CA GLU A 235 -26.45 -22.91 8.84
C GLU A 235 -25.66 -21.61 9.09
N TRP A 236 -24.92 -21.15 8.07
CA TRP A 236 -24.15 -19.91 8.07
C TRP A 236 -24.36 -19.11 6.79
N ASP A 237 -24.30 -17.79 6.93
CA ASP A 237 -24.18 -16.86 5.81
C ASP A 237 -22.68 -16.64 5.53
N MET A 238 -22.21 -17.16 4.39
CA MET A 238 -20.83 -17.08 3.93
C MET A 238 -20.65 -15.99 2.88
N ARG A 239 -19.58 -15.21 2.99
CA ARG A 239 -19.06 -14.33 1.92
C ARG A 239 -17.58 -14.61 1.71
N VAL A 240 -17.14 -14.46 0.46
CA VAL A 240 -15.72 -14.44 0.12
C VAL A 240 -15.30 -12.99 -0.09
N TYR A 241 -14.30 -12.52 0.65
CA TYR A 241 -13.72 -11.19 0.47
C TYR A 241 -12.41 -11.29 -0.30
N GLU A 242 -12.25 -10.47 -1.34
CA GLU A 242 -11.03 -10.40 -2.13
C GLU A 242 -10.20 -9.18 -1.71
N ASP A 243 -8.92 -9.39 -1.42
CA ASP A 243 -7.92 -8.34 -1.22
C ASP A 243 -7.48 -7.79 -2.57
N GLU A 244 -7.83 -6.54 -2.85
CA GLU A 244 -7.49 -5.89 -4.14
C GLU A 244 -5.99 -5.64 -4.31
N THR A 245 -5.18 -5.75 -3.25
CA THR A 245 -3.73 -5.52 -3.32
C THR A 245 -2.94 -6.76 -3.73
N HIS A 246 -3.36 -7.95 -3.30
CA HIS A 246 -2.64 -9.20 -3.57
C HIS A 246 -3.47 -10.26 -4.31
N GLY A 247 -4.79 -10.06 -4.43
CA GLY A 247 -5.73 -11.03 -5.01
C GLY A 247 -6.09 -12.19 -4.07
N ASP A 248 -5.68 -12.12 -2.80
CA ASP A 248 -6.00 -13.14 -1.80
C ASP A 248 -7.51 -13.16 -1.51
N GLN A 249 -8.06 -14.35 -1.28
CA GLN A 249 -9.47 -14.53 -0.94
C GLN A 249 -9.64 -15.03 0.49
N HIS A 250 -10.42 -14.32 1.29
CA HIS A 250 -10.72 -14.62 2.69
C HIS A 250 -12.17 -15.06 2.86
N ILE A 251 -12.43 -15.91 3.85
CA ILE A 251 -13.77 -16.43 4.10
C ILE A 251 -14.33 -15.73 5.33
N VAL A 252 -15.56 -15.23 5.20
CA VAL A 252 -16.32 -14.61 6.29
C VAL A 252 -17.57 -15.42 6.50
N LEU A 253 -17.76 -15.93 7.71
CA LEU A 253 -18.95 -16.63 8.15
C LEU A 253 -19.67 -15.75 9.15
N SER A 254 -20.92 -15.42 8.85
CA SER A 254 -21.78 -14.60 9.70
C SER A 254 -23.01 -15.38 10.14
N LYS A 255 -23.48 -15.09 11.35
CA LYS A 255 -24.69 -15.66 11.91
C LYS A 255 -25.54 -14.59 12.57
N GLY A 256 -26.85 -14.69 12.37
CA GLY A 256 -27.83 -13.76 12.94
C GLY A 256 -27.80 -12.37 12.29
N ASP A 257 -28.54 -11.45 12.90
CA ASP A 257 -28.57 -10.05 12.50
C ASP A 257 -27.40 -9.29 13.14
N LEU A 258 -26.51 -8.76 12.31
CA LEU A 258 -25.32 -8.03 12.74
C LEU A 258 -25.60 -6.53 12.98
N THR A 259 -26.80 -6.05 12.67
CA THR A 259 -27.14 -4.63 12.80
C THR A 259 -27.34 -4.19 14.26
N GLY A 260 -27.32 -2.88 14.49
CA GLY A 260 -27.54 -2.25 15.80
C GLY A 260 -26.25 -1.98 16.60
N ASP A 261 -26.44 -1.45 17.81
CA ASP A 261 -25.34 -0.94 18.66
C ASP A 261 -24.79 -1.95 19.67
N THR A 262 -25.36 -3.16 19.72
CA THR A 262 -24.91 -4.20 20.65
C THR A 262 -23.63 -4.85 20.12
N PRO A 263 -22.60 -5.09 20.98
CA PRO A 263 -21.37 -5.73 20.55
C PRO A 263 -21.60 -7.05 19.82
N VAL A 264 -20.89 -7.26 18.72
CA VAL A 264 -20.96 -8.50 17.93
C VAL A 264 -19.80 -9.41 18.34
N LEU A 265 -20.09 -10.70 18.55
CA LEU A 265 -19.07 -11.69 18.86
C LEU A 265 -18.25 -11.99 17.62
N VAL A 266 -16.94 -11.74 17.68
CA VAL A 266 -16.05 -11.82 16.51
C VAL A 266 -14.84 -12.71 16.77
N ARG A 267 -14.56 -13.62 15.84
CA ARG A 267 -13.27 -14.31 15.73
C ARG A 267 -12.55 -13.90 14.46
N MET A 268 -11.35 -13.35 14.60
CA MET A 268 -10.38 -13.22 13.50
C MET A 268 -9.40 -14.39 13.59
N HIS A 269 -9.34 -15.22 12.56
CA HIS A 269 -8.49 -16.40 12.51
C HIS A 269 -7.52 -16.32 11.33
N ALA A 270 -6.23 -16.19 11.61
CA ALA A 270 -5.19 -16.31 10.59
C ALA A 270 -4.90 -17.80 10.34
N MET A 271 -5.20 -18.27 9.13
CA MET A 271 -4.98 -19.66 8.75
C MET A 271 -3.48 -19.96 8.64
N ASP A 272 -3.03 -20.97 9.38
CA ASP A 272 -1.70 -21.54 9.27
C ASP A 272 -1.83 -23.06 9.12
N PRO A 273 -1.53 -23.63 7.93
CA PRO A 273 -1.64 -25.07 7.71
C PRO A 273 -0.85 -25.93 8.71
N MET A 274 0.30 -25.44 9.19
CA MET A 274 1.11 -26.18 10.15
C MET A 274 0.43 -26.24 11.52
N LEU A 275 -0.23 -25.16 11.93
CA LEU A 275 -0.93 -25.09 13.22
C LEU A 275 -2.34 -25.71 13.15
N ASP A 276 -3.08 -25.41 12.09
CA ASP A 276 -4.51 -25.71 11.95
C ASP A 276 -4.78 -27.09 11.33
N ILE A 277 -3.85 -27.61 10.51
CA ILE A 277 -4.02 -28.91 9.83
C ILE A 277 -3.01 -29.94 10.36
N VAL A 278 -1.72 -29.60 10.40
CA VAL A 278 -0.68 -30.53 10.87
C VAL A 278 -0.69 -30.66 12.40
N GLY A 279 -1.08 -29.60 13.11
CA GLY A 279 -1.21 -29.61 14.57
C GLY A 279 0.12 -29.51 15.31
N ILE A 280 1.12 -28.80 14.77
CA ILE A 280 2.41 -28.61 15.47
C ILE A 280 2.36 -27.54 16.58
N GLY A 281 1.21 -26.88 16.75
CA GLY A 281 1.01 -25.84 17.76
C GLY A 281 0.68 -26.38 19.15
N PRO A 282 0.42 -25.47 20.12
CA PRO A 282 -0.10 -25.84 21.43
C PRO A 282 -1.38 -26.67 21.34
N LYS A 283 -1.61 -27.54 22.33
CA LYS A 283 -2.77 -28.42 22.37
C LYS A 283 -4.06 -27.59 22.28
N GLY A 284 -4.93 -27.93 21.33
CA GLY A 284 -6.19 -27.23 21.07
C GLY A 284 -6.12 -26.14 19.99
N ARG A 285 -4.92 -25.76 19.50
CA ARG A 285 -4.78 -24.79 18.40
C ARG A 285 -5.47 -25.23 17.11
N ALA A 286 -5.37 -26.52 16.77
CA ALA A 286 -5.94 -27.09 15.56
C ALA A 286 -7.49 -27.04 15.56
N ASP A 287 -8.10 -27.19 16.73
CA ASP A 287 -9.56 -27.18 16.89
C ASP A 287 -10.13 -25.77 17.09
N GLU A 288 -9.27 -24.75 17.24
CA GLU A 288 -9.66 -23.40 17.68
C GLU A 288 -10.62 -22.70 16.71
N PHE A 289 -10.48 -22.95 15.39
CA PHE A 289 -11.39 -22.38 14.39
C PHE A 289 -12.81 -22.97 14.52
N GLY A 290 -12.92 -24.29 14.56
CA GLY A 290 -14.20 -24.99 14.72
C GLY A 290 -14.88 -24.64 16.04
N ALA A 291 -14.13 -24.62 17.15
CA ALA A 291 -14.64 -24.22 18.46
C ALA A 291 -15.17 -22.78 18.47
N ALA A 292 -14.48 -21.85 17.80
CA ALA A 292 -14.99 -20.48 17.66
C ALA A 292 -16.29 -20.40 16.86
N MET A 293 -16.43 -21.23 15.81
CA MET A 293 -17.69 -21.34 15.05
C MET A 293 -18.82 -21.85 15.94
N GLU A 294 -18.58 -22.89 16.75
CA GLU A 294 -19.58 -23.43 17.67
C GLU A 294 -20.04 -22.39 18.70
N ILE A 295 -19.10 -21.68 19.34
CA ILE A 295 -19.42 -20.63 20.31
C ILE A 295 -20.26 -19.51 19.68
N VAL A 296 -19.88 -19.03 18.49
CA VAL A 296 -20.66 -18.01 17.77
C VAL A 296 -22.02 -18.56 17.36
N ALA A 297 -22.10 -19.83 16.99
CA ALA A 297 -23.35 -20.47 16.62
C ALA A 297 -24.34 -20.61 17.78
N GLU A 298 -23.84 -20.89 18.99
CA GLU A 298 -24.62 -20.94 20.23
C GLU A 298 -25.12 -19.54 20.65
N GLU A 299 -24.28 -18.52 20.53
CA GLU A 299 -24.67 -17.12 20.75
C GLU A 299 -25.75 -16.66 19.75
N GLY A 300 -25.74 -17.23 18.54
CA GLY A 300 -26.71 -16.94 17.48
C GLY A 300 -26.48 -15.61 16.77
N ARG A 301 -25.48 -14.83 17.20
CA ARG A 301 -25.09 -13.54 16.62
C ARG A 301 -23.57 -13.38 16.64
N GLY A 302 -22.93 -13.37 15.47
CA GLY A 302 -21.50 -13.15 15.40
C GLY A 302 -20.88 -13.40 14.04
N VAL A 303 -19.57 -13.19 13.97
CA VAL A 303 -18.78 -13.32 12.76
C VAL A 303 -17.49 -14.11 13.04
N VAL A 304 -17.18 -15.06 12.19
CA VAL A 304 -15.90 -15.77 12.15
C VAL A 304 -15.24 -15.51 10.81
N VAL A 305 -14.06 -14.90 10.83
CA VAL A 305 -13.27 -14.57 9.64
C VAL A 305 -12.05 -15.48 9.57
N LEU A 306 -11.88 -16.18 8.45
CA LEU A 306 -10.69 -16.93 8.11
C LEU A 306 -9.84 -16.12 7.13
N LEU A 307 -8.79 -15.51 7.66
CA LEU A 307 -7.78 -14.81 6.88
C LEU A 307 -6.83 -15.84 6.26
N ARG A 308 -6.83 -15.89 4.93
CA ARG A 308 -5.94 -16.73 4.12
C ARG A 308 -4.80 -15.87 3.58
N ASP A 309 -3.63 -16.45 3.44
CA ASP A 309 -2.50 -15.88 2.69
C ASP A 309 -2.18 -16.89 1.60
N THR A 310 -2.50 -16.63 0.33
CA THR A 310 -2.36 -17.65 -0.73
C THR A 310 -0.91 -17.84 -1.20
N ALA A 311 0.00 -16.95 -0.81
CA ALA A 311 1.43 -17.10 -1.10
C ALA A 311 2.11 -18.16 -0.22
N MET A 312 1.42 -18.67 0.83
CA MET A 312 1.80 -19.74 1.78
C MET A 312 3.24 -20.27 1.66
N LYS A 313 4.24 -19.41 1.94
CA LYS A 313 5.58 -19.88 2.25
C LYS A 313 5.53 -20.48 3.66
N ILE A 314 5.84 -21.77 3.76
CA ILE A 314 6.06 -22.45 5.04
C ILE A 314 7.36 -21.89 5.61
N GLU A 315 7.26 -20.94 6.53
CA GLU A 315 8.40 -20.35 7.22
C GLU A 315 8.49 -20.94 8.64
N ASN A 316 9.64 -21.53 8.99
CA ASN A 316 9.86 -22.21 10.28
C ASN A 316 10.18 -21.26 11.46
N ASN A 317 9.68 -20.01 11.47
CA ASN A 317 10.06 -19.02 12.49
C ASN A 317 8.87 -18.42 13.24
N ASP A 318 8.86 -18.61 14.56
CA ASP A 318 7.85 -18.18 15.56
C ASP A 318 7.80 -16.66 15.86
N ASN A 319 8.40 -15.81 15.03
CA ASN A 319 8.38 -14.36 15.29
C ASN A 319 7.09 -13.74 14.76
N ALA A 320 6.35 -13.01 15.61
CA ALA A 320 5.21 -12.18 15.23
C ALA A 320 5.63 -11.24 14.08
N SER A 321 5.25 -11.63 12.87
CA SER A 321 5.80 -11.09 11.64
C SER A 321 4.95 -9.93 11.12
N PRO A 322 5.43 -9.15 10.14
CA PRO A 322 4.66 -8.11 9.45
C PRO A 322 3.30 -8.60 8.91
N ARG A 323 3.10 -9.92 8.77
CA ARG A 323 1.81 -10.54 8.45
C ARG A 323 0.74 -10.17 9.47
N THR A 324 1.05 -10.11 10.76
CA THR A 324 0.03 -9.88 11.80
C THR A 324 -0.57 -8.47 11.71
N LEU A 325 0.26 -7.45 11.47
CA LEU A 325 -0.21 -6.06 11.26
C LEU A 325 -1.01 -5.90 9.96
N ARG A 326 -0.59 -6.59 8.89
CA ARG A 326 -1.33 -6.64 7.62
C ARG A 326 -2.71 -7.30 7.80
N GLN A 327 -2.74 -8.44 8.49
CA GLN A 327 -3.96 -9.16 8.83
C GLN A 327 -4.91 -8.34 9.71
N TYR A 328 -4.40 -7.49 10.61
CA TYR A 328 -5.23 -6.59 11.40
C TYR A 328 -5.89 -5.49 10.58
N GLY A 329 -5.14 -4.81 9.69
CA GLY A 329 -5.71 -3.77 8.82
C GLY A 329 -6.80 -4.32 7.89
N LEU A 330 -6.48 -5.42 7.21
CA LEU A 330 -7.42 -6.10 6.32
C LEU A 330 -8.64 -6.64 7.05
N GLY A 331 -8.42 -7.29 8.20
CA GLY A 331 -9.48 -7.76 9.08
C GLY A 331 -10.39 -6.62 9.56
N ALA A 332 -9.82 -5.48 9.96
CA ALA A 332 -10.58 -4.31 10.34
C ALA A 332 -11.45 -3.78 9.19
N GLN A 333 -10.93 -3.73 7.96
CA GLN A 333 -11.72 -3.33 6.80
C GLN A 333 -12.86 -4.30 6.49
N ILE A 334 -12.61 -5.62 6.59
CA ILE A 334 -13.66 -6.64 6.46
C ILE A 334 -14.78 -6.38 7.48
N LEU A 335 -14.43 -6.26 8.77
CA LEU A 335 -15.41 -6.03 9.84
C LEU A 335 -16.16 -4.69 9.67
N SER A 336 -15.46 -3.63 9.28
CA SER A 336 -16.06 -2.33 9.00
C SER A 336 -17.04 -2.40 7.81
N SER A 337 -16.69 -3.14 6.74
CA SER A 337 -17.58 -3.35 5.58
C SER A 337 -18.85 -4.14 5.91
N LEU A 338 -18.81 -4.97 6.96
CA LEU A 338 -19.99 -5.68 7.49
C LEU A 338 -20.89 -4.75 8.31
N GLY A 339 -20.49 -3.48 8.50
CA GLY A 339 -21.21 -2.48 9.28
C GLY A 339 -21.02 -2.60 10.78
N LEU A 340 -19.96 -3.30 11.23
CA LEU A 340 -19.68 -3.48 12.65
C LEU A 340 -19.01 -2.23 13.24
N SER A 341 -19.26 -1.99 14.53
CA SER A 341 -18.65 -0.89 15.28
C SER A 341 -18.15 -1.34 16.66
N LYS A 342 -18.92 -2.16 17.38
CA LYS A 342 -18.54 -2.72 18.69
C LYS A 342 -18.36 -4.22 18.62
N LEU A 343 -17.24 -4.71 19.17
CA LEU A 343 -16.79 -6.09 19.04
C LEU A 343 -16.56 -6.72 20.42
N GLU A 344 -17.07 -7.92 20.62
CA GLU A 344 -16.58 -8.84 21.64
C GLU A 344 -15.63 -9.83 20.96
N LEU A 345 -14.33 -9.78 21.29
CA LEU A 345 -13.31 -10.55 20.58
C LEU A 345 -13.13 -11.95 21.19
N LEU A 346 -13.37 -12.99 20.39
CA LEU A 346 -13.04 -14.37 20.71
C LEU A 346 -11.55 -14.64 20.51
N THR A 347 -10.81 -14.73 21.62
CA THR A 347 -9.36 -14.92 21.59
C THR A 347 -8.84 -15.58 22.86
N ASN A 348 -7.84 -16.47 22.69
CA ASN A 348 -7.07 -17.03 23.80
C ASN A 348 -5.84 -16.16 24.15
N SER A 349 -5.58 -15.08 23.40
CA SER A 349 -4.45 -14.19 23.68
C SER A 349 -4.72 -13.36 24.95
N PRO A 350 -3.83 -13.39 25.96
CA PRO A 350 -4.02 -12.67 27.22
C PRO A 350 -3.95 -11.14 27.09
N THR A 351 -3.31 -10.63 26.03
CA THR A 351 -3.29 -9.20 25.70
C THR A 351 -3.38 -9.03 24.18
N PRO A 352 -4.59 -8.91 23.61
CA PRO A 352 -4.75 -8.65 22.19
C PRO A 352 -4.22 -7.23 21.90
N LYS A 353 -2.98 -7.11 21.42
CA LYS A 353 -2.41 -5.83 20.98
C LYS A 353 -2.95 -5.48 19.60
N VAL A 354 -4.21 -5.09 19.53
CA VAL A 354 -4.81 -4.60 18.28
C VAL A 354 -4.70 -3.07 18.28
N VAL A 355 -3.78 -2.55 17.46
CA VAL A 355 -3.53 -1.11 17.35
C VAL A 355 -4.22 -0.57 16.10
N GLY A 356 -4.91 0.56 16.21
CA GLY A 356 -5.44 1.29 15.06
C GLY A 356 -6.85 0.87 14.60
N LEU A 357 -7.61 0.12 15.39
CA LEU A 357 -9.03 -0.21 15.07
C LEU A 357 -9.94 1.02 15.05
N GLU A 358 -9.66 2.02 15.89
CA GLU A 358 -10.41 3.27 15.97
C GLU A 358 -10.48 3.99 14.62
N ALA A 359 -9.43 3.88 13.81
CA ALA A 359 -9.38 4.47 12.47
C ALA A 359 -10.40 3.85 11.49
N TYR A 360 -10.90 2.66 11.78
CA TYR A 360 -11.93 1.96 11.00
C TYR A 360 -13.32 2.04 11.64
N GLY A 361 -13.47 2.85 12.71
CA GLY A 361 -14.71 2.95 13.48
C GLY A 361 -15.02 1.73 14.34
N LEU A 362 -14.00 0.91 14.66
CA LEU A 362 -14.14 -0.32 15.43
C LEU A 362 -13.61 -0.18 16.85
N GLU A 363 -14.36 -0.73 17.81
CA GLU A 363 -14.04 -0.75 19.23
C GLU A 363 -14.18 -2.17 19.78
N ILE A 364 -13.16 -2.67 20.49
CA ILE A 364 -13.26 -3.94 21.24
C ILE A 364 -13.78 -3.63 22.63
N THR A 365 -15.01 -4.04 22.95
CA THR A 365 -15.64 -3.78 24.24
C THR A 365 -15.27 -4.81 25.30
N SER A 366 -14.97 -6.04 24.89
CA SER A 366 -14.62 -7.16 25.77
C SER A 366 -13.91 -8.27 24.99
N THR A 367 -13.28 -9.18 25.73
CA THR A 367 -12.69 -10.40 25.17
C THR A 367 -13.31 -11.63 25.84
N ARG A 368 -13.45 -12.71 25.07
CA ARG A 368 -13.95 -14.01 25.54
C ARG A 368 -12.99 -15.11 25.06
N LYS A 369 -12.62 -16.02 25.96
CA LYS A 369 -11.76 -17.16 25.61
C LYS A 369 -12.53 -18.21 24.83
N ILE A 370 -11.83 -18.92 23.95
CA ILE A 370 -12.37 -20.01 23.14
C ILE A 370 -12.26 -21.32 23.90
N SER A 371 -11.16 -21.55 24.62
CA SER A 371 -11.00 -22.74 25.46
C SER A 371 -10.08 -22.47 26.66
N GLU A 372 -10.22 -23.28 27.73
CA GLU A 372 -9.32 -23.23 28.90
C GLU A 372 -7.99 -23.97 28.69
N LEU A 373 -7.86 -24.71 27.58
CA LEU A 373 -6.68 -25.51 27.25
C LEU A 373 -5.57 -24.71 26.52
N GLY A 374 -5.82 -23.43 26.22
CA GLY A 374 -4.92 -22.51 25.52
C GLY A 374 -4.61 -21.24 26.31
#